data_AF-A0A7X8V526-F1
#
_entry.id   AF-A0A7X8V526-F1
#
_cell.length_a   1.000
_cell.length_b   1.000
_cell.length_c   1.000
_cell.angle_alpha   90.00
_cell.angle_beta   90.00
_cell.angle_gamma   90.00
#
_symmetry.space_group_name_H-M   'P 1'
#
loop_
_entity.id
_entity.type
_entity.pdbx_description
1 polymer ?
#
loop_
_entity_poly.entity_id
_entity_poly.type
_entity_poly.pdbx_seq_one_letter_code
_entity_poly.pdbx_strand_id
1 'polypeptide(L)'
;MKYRIAIVGYGNIGRFALEAVEAAADFVLAGVVRRASSLGKIPPELRDYPVAGSIGELGKVDVALLCVPSRSVPEYAREILAAGINTVDSYDIHGELVHLKKELDPVAREHNCVSVISAGWDPGTDSMIRAIFEFMAPHGLTYTNFGPVMSMGHTVAVKAIPGVKNALSMTIPAGAGVHRRMVYVELAEGAEFDRVAAAIKADPYFRKDETTVIQVNRVEELIDTGHGVVMERKGVSGKTHNQRFRYEMQANNPALTAQIMVAAARAGLRQKPGCYTMLELPVIDYLYGERDELLTRLV
;
A
#
# COMPACT_ATOMS: atom_id res chain seq x y z
N MET A 1 23.47 -2.61 -15.45
CA MET A 1 23.74 -1.58 -14.43
C MET A 1 22.63 -1.67 -13.39
N LYS A 2 22.91 -1.54 -12.08
CA LYS A 2 21.86 -1.59 -11.04
C LYS A 2 21.47 -0.18 -10.60
N TYR A 3 20.19 0.04 -10.33
CA TYR A 3 19.66 1.28 -9.77
C TYR A 3 19.81 1.29 -8.24
N ARG A 4 20.14 2.45 -7.67
CA ARG A 4 20.27 2.67 -6.23
C ARG A 4 18.93 3.06 -5.63
N ILE A 5 18.38 2.23 -4.76
CA ILE A 5 17.06 2.42 -4.16
C ILE A 5 17.18 2.69 -2.66
N ALA A 6 16.45 3.68 -2.14
CA ALA A 6 16.37 3.97 -0.71
C ALA A 6 15.00 3.58 -0.14
N ILE A 7 14.96 3.16 1.12
CA ILE A 7 13.71 2.91 1.86
C ILE A 7 13.51 4.04 2.86
N VAL A 8 12.40 4.76 2.77
CA VAL A 8 12.06 5.86 3.68
C VAL A 8 10.95 5.42 4.62
N GLY A 9 11.29 5.24 5.89
CA GLY A 9 10.40 4.65 6.90
C GLY A 9 10.59 3.14 7.01
N TYR A 10 10.75 2.66 8.25
CA TYR A 10 11.06 1.25 8.53
C TYR A 10 9.99 0.59 9.41
N GLY A 11 8.73 0.73 8.98
CA GLY A 11 7.57 0.05 9.56
C GLY A 11 7.35 -1.35 8.97
N ASN A 12 6.11 -1.84 8.92
CA ASN A 12 5.80 -3.13 8.31
C ASN A 12 6.19 -3.19 6.83
N ILE A 13 5.74 -2.22 6.02
CA ILE A 13 6.06 -2.18 4.59
C ILE A 13 7.56 -2.01 4.38
N GLY A 14 8.22 -1.12 5.14
CA GLY A 14 9.66 -0.88 5.01
C GLY A 14 10.53 -2.11 5.28
N ARG A 15 10.14 -2.98 6.21
CA ARG A 15 10.82 -4.27 6.45
C ARG A 15 10.72 -5.22 5.26
N PHE A 16 9.51 -5.38 4.70
CA PHE A 16 9.35 -6.21 3.50
C PHE A 16 9.91 -5.55 2.23
N ALA A 17 10.04 -4.23 2.20
CA ALA A 17 10.70 -3.52 1.10
C ALA A 17 12.21 -3.84 1.07
N LEU A 18 12.84 -4.04 2.22
CA LEU A 18 14.22 -4.50 2.28
C LEU A 18 14.36 -5.88 1.60
N GLU A 19 13.55 -6.85 2.01
CA GLU A 19 13.54 -8.20 1.44
C GLU A 19 13.26 -8.18 -0.08
N ALA A 20 12.27 -7.38 -0.52
CA ALA A 20 11.93 -7.26 -1.94
C ALA A 20 13.04 -6.60 -2.77
N VAL A 21 13.78 -5.65 -2.20
CA VAL A 21 14.95 -5.01 -2.84
C VAL A 21 16.12 -5.99 -2.91
N GLU A 22 16.39 -6.75 -1.85
CA GLU A 22 17.45 -7.78 -1.84
C GLU A 22 17.21 -8.87 -2.89
N ALA A 23 15.94 -9.25 -3.09
CA ALA A 23 15.55 -10.23 -4.09
C ALA A 23 15.59 -9.70 -5.55
N ALA A 24 15.63 -8.38 -5.75
CA ALA A 24 15.59 -7.78 -7.08
C ALA A 24 16.98 -7.72 -7.73
N ALA A 25 17.11 -8.31 -8.93
CA ALA A 25 18.38 -8.39 -9.65
C ALA A 25 18.91 -7.03 -10.15
N ASP A 26 18.03 -6.06 -10.39
CA ASP A 26 18.33 -4.75 -10.97
C ASP A 26 18.44 -3.59 -9.96
N PHE A 27 18.21 -3.87 -8.67
CA PHE A 27 18.35 -2.88 -7.60
C PHE A 27 19.50 -3.19 -6.66
N VAL A 28 20.02 -2.14 -6.03
CA VAL A 28 20.93 -2.21 -4.88
C VAL A 28 20.47 -1.21 -3.84
N LEU A 29 20.39 -1.62 -2.57
CA LEU A 29 19.97 -0.73 -1.50
C LEU A 29 21.03 0.37 -1.28
N ALA A 30 20.61 1.63 -1.36
CA ALA A 30 21.42 2.78 -1.02
C ALA A 30 21.46 3.01 0.50
N GLY A 31 20.36 2.71 1.18
CA GLY A 31 20.22 2.77 2.64
C GLY A 31 18.77 2.92 3.08
N VAL A 32 18.58 3.05 4.39
CA VAL A 32 17.26 3.20 5.03
C VAL A 32 17.20 4.52 5.80
N VAL A 33 16.23 5.36 5.46
CA VAL A 33 15.93 6.60 6.19
C VAL A 33 14.94 6.29 7.33
N ARG A 34 15.32 6.66 8.56
CA ARG A 34 14.50 6.46 9.76
C ARG A 34 14.32 7.78 10.50
N ARG A 35 13.24 7.88 11.27
CA ARG A 35 12.99 9.06 12.13
C ARG A 35 14.13 9.22 13.13
N ALA A 36 14.50 10.47 13.45
CA ALA A 36 15.59 10.79 14.37
C ALA A 36 15.48 10.04 15.72
N SER A 37 14.27 9.93 16.27
CA SER A 37 13.99 9.20 17.52
C SER A 37 14.31 7.70 17.47
N SER A 38 14.47 7.13 16.28
CA SER A 38 14.71 5.70 16.06
C SER A 38 16.17 5.37 15.69
N LEU A 39 17.02 6.38 15.45
CA LEU A 39 18.41 6.18 15.03
C LEU A 39 19.28 5.54 16.11
N GLY A 40 18.99 5.78 17.40
CA GLY A 40 19.74 5.18 18.51
C GLY A 40 19.55 3.67 18.70
N LYS A 41 18.57 3.06 18.01
CA LYS A 41 18.31 1.61 18.06
C LYS A 41 18.11 1.08 16.65
N ILE A 42 19.22 0.65 16.04
CA ILE A 42 19.24 0.06 14.69
C ILE A 42 18.86 -1.43 14.81
N PRO A 43 17.79 -1.89 14.10
CA PRO A 43 17.44 -3.30 14.00
C PRO A 43 18.63 -4.14 13.49
N PRO A 44 18.83 -5.38 13.98
CA PRO A 44 19.94 -6.23 13.56
C PRO A 44 20.06 -6.40 12.05
N GLU A 45 18.92 -6.54 11.35
CA GLU A 45 18.85 -6.70 9.89
C GLU A 45 19.30 -5.47 9.10
N LEU A 46 19.43 -4.30 9.75
CA LEU A 46 19.93 -3.07 9.12
C LEU A 46 21.41 -2.80 9.38
N ARG A 47 22.12 -3.65 10.13
CA ARG A 47 23.52 -3.38 10.53
C ARG A 47 24.49 -3.28 9.36
N ASP A 48 24.20 -4.00 8.28
CA ASP A 48 25.05 -4.05 7.09
C ASP A 48 24.67 -2.98 6.05
N TYR A 49 23.69 -2.13 6.36
CA TYR A 49 23.19 -1.10 5.46
C TYR A 49 23.37 0.32 6.04
N PRO A 50 23.59 1.34 5.18
CA PRO A 50 23.54 2.73 5.64
C PRO A 50 22.17 3.07 6.22
N VAL A 51 22.16 3.63 7.44
CA VAL A 51 20.94 4.11 8.11
C VAL A 51 21.12 5.60 8.41
N ALA A 52 20.16 6.42 7.95
CA ALA A 52 20.26 7.87 8.01
C ALA A 52 18.99 8.54 8.54
N GLY A 53 19.13 9.80 8.99
CA GLY A 53 18.00 10.65 9.38
C GLY A 53 17.31 11.32 8.18
N SER A 54 18.09 11.60 7.13
CA SER A 54 17.65 12.19 5.87
C SER A 54 18.15 11.39 4.67
N ILE A 55 17.41 11.46 3.55
CA ILE A 55 17.80 10.80 2.30
C ILE A 55 19.09 11.37 1.71
N GLY A 56 19.39 12.65 1.96
CA GLY A 56 20.59 13.32 1.44
C GLY A 56 21.90 12.77 2.02
N GLU A 57 21.83 12.07 3.15
CA GLU A 57 22.98 11.43 3.80
C GLU A 57 23.37 10.10 3.14
N LEU A 58 22.50 9.53 2.28
CA LEU A 58 22.71 8.22 1.63
C LEU A 58 23.53 8.30 0.33
N GLY A 59 24.00 9.50 -0.05
CA GLY A 59 24.71 9.74 -1.29
C GLY A 59 23.79 9.61 -2.51
N LYS A 60 24.25 8.94 -3.58
CA LYS A 60 23.45 8.77 -4.79
C LYS A 60 22.25 7.85 -4.52
N VAL A 61 21.05 8.33 -4.81
CA VAL A 61 19.80 7.55 -4.80
C VAL A 61 19.07 7.81 -6.12
N ASP A 62 18.73 6.77 -6.86
CA ASP A 62 17.97 6.89 -8.11
C ASP A 62 16.47 6.90 -7.86
N VAL A 63 15.98 6.20 -6.82
CA VAL A 63 14.56 6.13 -6.44
C VAL A 63 14.37 5.85 -4.94
N ALA A 64 13.34 6.42 -4.33
CA ALA A 64 12.99 6.25 -2.92
C ALA A 64 11.62 5.58 -2.77
N LEU A 65 11.56 4.49 -1.99
CA LEU A 65 10.33 3.83 -1.55
C LEU A 65 9.83 4.49 -0.27
N LEU A 66 8.73 5.23 -0.36
CA LEU A 66 8.11 5.93 0.75
C LEU A 66 7.21 4.97 1.54
N CYS A 67 7.82 4.27 2.49
CA CYS A 67 7.17 3.31 3.39
C CYS A 67 6.65 4.00 4.67
N VAL A 68 6.16 5.23 4.52
CA VAL A 68 5.62 6.09 5.59
C VAL A 68 4.09 6.01 5.61
N PRO A 69 3.41 6.45 6.69
CA PRO A 69 1.95 6.54 6.69
C PRO A 69 1.44 7.41 5.54
N SER A 70 0.30 7.04 4.92
CA SER A 70 -0.26 7.75 3.75
C SER A 70 -0.37 9.25 3.96
N ARG A 71 -0.78 9.71 5.15
CA ARG A 71 -0.90 11.14 5.47
C ARG A 71 0.43 11.91 5.46
N SER A 72 1.56 11.22 5.59
CA SER A 72 2.90 11.81 5.53
C SER A 72 3.48 11.79 4.11
N VAL A 73 2.96 10.96 3.21
CA VAL A 73 3.46 10.83 1.83
C VAL A 73 3.56 12.17 1.09
N PRO A 74 2.57 13.09 1.11
CA PRO A 74 2.67 14.32 0.33
C PRO A 74 3.90 15.16 0.67
N GLU A 75 4.22 15.28 1.97
CA GLU A 75 5.37 16.04 2.47
C GLU A 75 6.69 15.37 2.05
N TYR A 76 6.86 14.07 2.37
CA TYR A 76 8.07 13.33 2.02
C TYR A 76 8.31 13.27 0.50
N ALA A 77 7.27 13.02 -0.28
CA ALA A 77 7.39 12.95 -1.73
C ALA A 77 7.84 14.30 -2.31
N ARG A 78 7.24 15.41 -1.86
CA ARG A 78 7.61 16.75 -2.31
C ARG A 78 9.07 17.07 -2.04
N GLU A 79 9.55 16.82 -0.82
CA GLU A 79 10.93 17.08 -0.44
C GLU A 79 11.94 16.24 -1.23
N ILE A 80 11.63 14.96 -1.44
CA ILE A 80 12.52 14.03 -2.13
C ILE A 80 12.55 14.31 -3.64
N LEU A 81 11.40 14.61 -4.25
CA LEU A 81 11.33 15.05 -5.64
C LEU A 81 12.10 16.36 -5.84
N ALA A 82 11.98 17.32 -4.91
CA ALA A 82 12.74 18.57 -4.96
C ALA A 82 14.26 18.37 -4.88
N ALA A 83 14.71 17.27 -4.27
CA ALA A 83 16.10 16.86 -4.25
C ALA A 83 16.57 16.14 -5.53
N GLY A 84 15.70 15.99 -6.55
CA GLY A 84 16.05 15.33 -7.80
C GLY A 84 16.00 13.80 -7.75
N ILE A 85 15.24 13.23 -6.81
CA ILE A 85 15.14 11.77 -6.59
C ILE A 85 13.72 11.30 -6.94
N ASN A 86 13.61 10.21 -7.71
CA ASN A 86 12.31 9.60 -8.03
C ASN A 86 11.65 9.01 -6.77
N THR A 87 10.32 8.97 -6.72
CA THR A 87 9.58 8.45 -5.56
C THR A 87 8.59 7.38 -5.94
N VAL A 88 8.37 6.42 -5.04
CA VAL A 88 7.27 5.46 -5.10
C VAL A 88 6.63 5.35 -3.73
N ASP A 89 5.31 5.41 -3.64
CA ASP A 89 4.57 5.27 -2.39
C ASP A 89 3.40 4.31 -2.51
N SER A 90 2.83 3.94 -1.37
CA SER A 90 1.60 3.14 -1.28
C SER A 90 0.45 3.95 -0.68
N TYR A 91 0.29 5.22 -1.07
CA TYR A 91 -0.78 6.10 -0.59
C TYR A 91 -2.17 5.48 -0.87
N ASP A 92 -2.95 5.24 0.18
CA ASP A 92 -4.17 4.43 0.13
C ASP A 92 -5.49 5.20 0.35
N ILE A 93 -5.44 6.53 0.38
CA ILE A 93 -6.65 7.36 0.56
C ILE A 93 -7.31 7.60 -0.81
N HIS A 94 -8.14 6.64 -1.24
CA HIS A 94 -8.79 6.64 -2.58
C HIS A 94 -9.45 7.97 -2.98
N GLY A 95 -10.14 8.65 -2.04
CA GLY A 95 -10.85 9.91 -2.32
C GLY A 95 -9.93 11.10 -2.61
N GLU A 96 -8.67 11.04 -2.18
CA GLU A 96 -7.70 12.13 -2.26
C GLU A 96 -6.57 11.85 -3.27
N LEU A 97 -6.55 10.65 -3.87
CA LEU A 97 -5.47 10.21 -4.75
C LEU A 97 -5.24 11.16 -5.94
N VAL A 98 -6.32 11.61 -6.59
CA VAL A 98 -6.21 12.57 -7.72
C VAL A 98 -5.70 13.94 -7.25
N HIS A 99 -6.03 14.33 -6.02
CA HIS A 99 -5.50 15.57 -5.45
C HIS A 99 -3.99 15.47 -5.22
N LEU A 100 -3.52 14.38 -4.61
CA LEU A 100 -2.09 14.08 -4.45
C LEU A 100 -1.34 14.10 -5.79
N LYS A 101 -1.90 13.46 -6.82
CA LYS A 101 -1.30 13.47 -8.16
C LYS A 101 -1.14 14.89 -8.71
N LYS A 102 -2.18 15.72 -8.61
CA LYS A 102 -2.15 17.12 -9.09
C LYS A 102 -1.14 17.98 -8.33
N GLU A 103 -0.92 17.66 -7.06
CA GLU A 103 0.06 18.34 -6.22
C GLU A 103 1.50 17.94 -6.58
N LEU A 104 1.77 16.65 -6.79
CA LEU A 104 3.13 16.13 -7.03
C LEU A 104 3.59 16.21 -8.49
N ASP A 105 2.69 16.17 -9.47
CA ASP A 105 3.06 16.26 -10.90
C ASP A 105 3.91 17.49 -11.26
N PRO A 106 3.55 18.73 -10.87
CA PRO A 106 4.37 19.90 -11.19
C PRO A 106 5.76 19.83 -10.55
N VAL A 107 5.86 19.36 -9.30
CA VAL A 107 7.14 19.22 -8.58
C VAL A 107 8.03 18.17 -9.26
N ALA A 108 7.45 17.02 -9.61
CA ALA A 108 8.17 15.96 -10.32
C ALA A 108 8.71 16.47 -11.67
N ARG A 109 7.91 17.24 -12.42
CA ARG A 109 8.35 17.83 -13.70
C ARG A 109 9.45 18.87 -13.52
N GLU A 110 9.28 19.79 -12.58
CA GLU A 110 10.24 20.86 -12.29
C GLU A 110 11.63 20.31 -11.97
N HIS A 111 11.68 19.22 -11.20
CA HIS A 111 12.93 18.59 -10.78
C HIS A 111 13.35 17.39 -11.65
N ASN A 112 12.75 17.22 -12.83
CA ASN A 112 13.09 16.15 -13.78
C ASN A 112 13.04 14.73 -13.16
N CYS A 113 12.03 14.50 -12.32
CA CYS A 113 11.80 13.27 -11.57
C CYS A 113 10.45 12.62 -11.93
N VAL A 114 10.33 11.36 -11.54
CA VAL A 114 9.11 10.56 -11.62
C VAL A 114 8.62 10.23 -10.22
N SER A 115 7.32 10.43 -9.98
CA SER A 115 6.63 9.91 -8.80
C SER A 115 5.62 8.85 -9.23
N VAL A 116 5.69 7.65 -8.67
CA VAL A 116 4.65 6.63 -8.82
C VAL A 116 3.87 6.51 -7.51
N ILE A 117 2.64 7.03 -7.51
CA ILE A 117 1.81 7.10 -6.31
C ILE A 117 0.88 5.88 -6.21
N SER A 118 0.49 5.56 -4.97
CA SER A 118 -0.53 4.55 -4.69
C SER A 118 -0.22 3.18 -5.31
N ALA A 119 1.04 2.76 -5.24
CA ALA A 119 1.56 1.52 -5.77
C ALA A 119 1.54 0.38 -4.73
N GLY A 120 0.34 0.01 -4.26
CA GLY A 120 0.12 -1.18 -3.45
C GLY A 120 -0.66 -2.25 -4.21
N TRP A 121 -1.38 -3.10 -3.49
CA TRP A 121 -2.35 -4.00 -4.12
C TRP A 121 -3.70 -3.29 -4.33
N ASP A 122 -4.25 -2.58 -3.32
CA ASP A 122 -5.42 -1.70 -3.49
C ASP A 122 -5.30 -0.42 -2.63
N PRO A 123 -5.17 0.79 -3.23
CA PRO A 123 -4.99 1.04 -4.66
C PRO A 123 -3.71 0.43 -5.23
N GLY A 124 -3.73 0.12 -6.53
CA GLY A 124 -2.56 -0.38 -7.27
C GLY A 124 -2.93 -1.49 -8.24
N THR A 125 -2.44 -2.72 -8.05
CA THR A 125 -2.76 -3.85 -8.96
C THR A 125 -4.26 -4.11 -9.10
N ASP A 126 -5.04 -3.99 -8.02
CA ASP A 126 -6.49 -4.14 -8.05
C ASP A 126 -7.14 -3.03 -8.87
N SER A 127 -6.58 -1.81 -8.89
CA SER A 127 -7.02 -0.74 -9.79
C SER A 127 -6.81 -1.14 -11.26
N MET A 128 -5.68 -1.79 -11.58
CA MET A 128 -5.42 -2.31 -12.92
C MET A 128 -6.41 -3.41 -13.31
N ILE A 129 -6.72 -4.33 -12.39
CA ILE A 129 -7.72 -5.38 -12.63
C ILE A 129 -9.12 -4.77 -12.83
N ARG A 130 -9.52 -3.77 -12.04
CA ARG A 130 -10.78 -3.03 -12.26
C ARG A 130 -10.85 -2.44 -13.66
N ALA A 131 -9.78 -1.78 -14.11
CA ALA A 131 -9.70 -1.23 -15.45
C ALA A 131 -9.75 -2.32 -16.53
N ILE A 132 -9.09 -3.46 -16.31
CA ILE A 132 -9.15 -4.62 -17.21
C ILE A 132 -10.58 -5.13 -17.36
N PHE A 133 -11.27 -5.31 -16.25
CA PHE A 133 -12.66 -5.74 -16.25
C PHE A 133 -13.56 -4.74 -16.98
N GLU A 134 -13.37 -3.43 -16.74
CA GLU A 134 -14.17 -2.39 -17.37
C GLU A 134 -13.92 -2.27 -18.88
N PHE A 135 -12.68 -2.38 -19.37
CA PHE A 135 -12.46 -2.33 -20.81
C PHE A 135 -12.99 -3.60 -21.52
N MET A 136 -12.95 -4.76 -20.86
CA MET A 136 -13.48 -6.01 -21.43
C MET A 136 -15.01 -6.00 -21.52
N ALA A 137 -15.70 -5.45 -20.50
CA ALA A 137 -17.14 -5.31 -20.49
C ALA A 137 -17.51 -3.89 -20.01
N PRO A 138 -17.64 -2.87 -20.87
CA PRO A 138 -17.81 -1.47 -20.45
C PRO A 138 -19.10 -1.17 -19.69
N HIS A 139 -20.16 -1.95 -19.89
CA HIS A 139 -21.39 -1.84 -19.11
C HIS A 139 -21.46 -2.93 -18.05
N GLY A 140 -21.83 -2.61 -16.82
CA GLY A 140 -21.95 -3.59 -15.74
C GLY A 140 -21.63 -3.02 -14.37
N LEU A 141 -21.60 -3.91 -13.38
CA LEU A 141 -21.23 -3.60 -12.00
C LEU A 141 -19.97 -4.39 -11.63
N THR A 142 -19.06 -3.73 -10.93
CA THR A 142 -17.88 -4.34 -10.32
C THR A 142 -18.05 -4.27 -8.80
N TYR A 143 -17.86 -5.39 -8.13
CA TYR A 143 -17.86 -5.49 -6.67
C TYR A 143 -16.48 -5.92 -6.19
N THR A 144 -15.96 -5.23 -5.17
CA THR A 144 -14.68 -5.55 -4.54
C THR A 144 -14.94 -5.99 -3.10
N ASN A 145 -14.69 -7.25 -2.81
CA ASN A 145 -14.93 -7.84 -1.50
C ASN A 145 -13.59 -8.15 -0.82
N PHE A 146 -13.18 -7.31 0.14
CA PHE A 146 -12.03 -7.59 1.00
C PHE A 146 -12.34 -8.59 2.12
N GLY A 147 -11.38 -9.47 2.38
CA GLY A 147 -11.33 -10.32 3.57
C GLY A 147 -11.98 -11.70 3.46
N PRO A 148 -11.99 -12.48 4.55
CA PRO A 148 -11.65 -12.09 5.94
C PRO A 148 -10.21 -11.61 6.12
N VAL A 149 -10.00 -10.43 6.71
CA VAL A 149 -8.66 -9.84 6.83
C VAL A 149 -8.51 -8.76 7.90
N MET A 150 -7.34 -8.67 8.52
CA MET A 150 -6.92 -7.52 9.32
C MET A 150 -6.85 -6.22 8.49
N SER A 151 -7.64 -5.21 8.89
CA SER A 151 -7.48 -3.85 8.38
C SER A 151 -6.54 -3.03 9.26
N MET A 152 -5.37 -2.68 8.72
CA MET A 152 -4.35 -1.90 9.44
C MET A 152 -4.87 -0.53 9.89
N GLY A 153 -5.53 0.22 9.00
CA GLY A 153 -6.08 1.54 9.30
C GLY A 153 -7.16 1.51 10.39
N HIS A 154 -8.13 0.61 10.28
CA HIS A 154 -9.17 0.43 11.30
C HIS A 154 -8.58 -0.05 12.63
N THR A 155 -7.56 -0.91 12.59
CA THR A 155 -6.86 -1.35 13.81
C THR A 155 -6.18 -0.17 14.51
N VAL A 156 -5.50 0.71 13.76
CA VAL A 156 -4.90 1.93 14.33
C VAL A 156 -5.96 2.87 14.90
N ALA A 157 -7.10 3.03 14.22
CA ALA A 157 -8.20 3.85 14.72
C ALA A 157 -8.73 3.33 16.07
N VAL A 158 -8.93 2.01 16.22
CA VAL A 158 -9.38 1.42 17.49
C VAL A 158 -8.33 1.59 18.59
N LYS A 159 -7.04 1.42 18.27
CA LYS A 159 -5.94 1.63 19.26
C LYS A 159 -5.84 3.07 19.76
N ALA A 160 -6.39 4.04 19.03
CA ALA A 160 -6.42 5.43 19.45
C ALA A 160 -7.58 5.74 20.43
N ILE A 161 -8.52 4.82 20.63
CA ILE A 161 -9.67 5.01 21.52
C ILE A 161 -9.22 4.86 22.99
N PRO A 162 -9.53 5.81 23.89
CA PRO A 162 -9.21 5.70 25.30
C PRO A 162 -9.76 4.41 25.93
N GLY A 163 -8.92 3.74 26.72
CA GLY A 163 -9.27 2.47 27.37
C GLY A 163 -8.94 1.22 26.55
N VAL A 164 -8.49 1.37 25.30
CA VAL A 164 -7.96 0.25 24.50
C VAL A 164 -6.46 0.09 24.78
N LYS A 165 -6.05 -1.09 25.25
CA LYS A 165 -4.65 -1.47 25.41
C LYS A 165 -4.07 -2.00 24.09
N ASN A 166 -4.81 -2.89 23.43
CA ASN A 166 -4.47 -3.40 22.11
C ASN A 166 -5.75 -3.74 21.33
N ALA A 167 -5.66 -3.81 20.01
CA ALA A 167 -6.80 -4.11 19.16
C ALA A 167 -6.41 -4.75 17.83
N LEU A 168 -7.38 -5.46 17.26
CA LEU A 168 -7.40 -6.03 15.92
C LEU A 168 -8.77 -5.74 15.31
N SER A 169 -8.80 -5.06 14.16
CA SER A 169 -10.02 -4.88 13.39
C SER A 169 -9.97 -5.73 12.12
N MET A 170 -10.89 -6.69 12.01
CA MET A 170 -11.05 -7.55 10.85
C MET A 170 -12.17 -7.00 9.94
N THR A 171 -11.89 -6.97 8.64
CA THR A 171 -12.86 -6.71 7.57
C THR A 171 -13.35 -8.05 7.04
N ILE A 172 -14.66 -8.25 7.07
CA ILE A 172 -15.31 -9.47 6.61
C ILE A 172 -16.27 -9.10 5.48
N PRO A 173 -16.21 -9.77 4.33
CA PRO A 173 -17.12 -9.47 3.23
C PRO A 173 -18.54 -9.91 3.60
N ALA A 174 -19.51 -9.02 3.34
CA ALA A 174 -20.95 -9.30 3.39
C ALA A 174 -21.54 -9.48 1.97
N GLY A 175 -20.71 -9.34 0.93
CA GLY A 175 -21.08 -9.44 -0.47
C GLY A 175 -21.43 -8.09 -1.09
N ALA A 176 -21.40 -8.03 -2.43
CA ALA A 176 -21.69 -6.82 -3.20
C ALA A 176 -20.92 -5.56 -2.78
N GLY A 177 -19.68 -5.72 -2.29
CA GLY A 177 -18.84 -4.61 -1.83
C GLY A 177 -19.22 -4.07 -0.45
N VAL A 178 -20.16 -4.69 0.26
CA VAL A 178 -20.49 -4.38 1.65
C VAL A 178 -19.58 -5.19 2.57
N HIS A 179 -19.14 -4.56 3.66
CA HIS A 179 -18.29 -5.18 4.67
C HIS A 179 -18.92 -5.04 6.05
N ARG A 180 -18.62 -6.03 6.90
CA ARG A 180 -18.81 -5.95 8.34
C ARG A 180 -17.46 -5.94 9.03
N ARG A 181 -17.41 -5.38 10.23
CA ARG A 181 -16.20 -5.22 11.04
C ARG A 181 -16.29 -6.12 12.27
N MET A 182 -15.32 -6.99 12.44
CA MET A 182 -15.13 -7.78 13.67
C MET A 182 -13.93 -7.20 14.42
N VAL A 183 -14.20 -6.51 15.52
CA VAL A 183 -13.19 -5.77 16.30
C VAL A 183 -12.90 -6.52 17.58
N TYR A 184 -11.68 -6.98 17.75
CA TYR A 184 -11.18 -7.62 18.96
C TYR A 184 -10.39 -6.60 19.78
N VAL A 185 -10.72 -6.44 21.05
CA VAL A 185 -10.08 -5.45 21.94
C VAL A 185 -9.55 -6.10 23.19
N GLU A 186 -8.33 -5.71 23.56
CA GLU A 186 -7.79 -5.89 24.90
C GLU A 186 -7.90 -4.54 25.62
N LEU A 187 -8.52 -4.53 26.79
CA LEU A 187 -8.79 -3.31 27.55
C LEU A 187 -7.61 -2.95 28.46
N ALA A 188 -7.42 -1.65 28.66
CA ALA A 188 -6.56 -1.13 29.72
C ALA A 188 -7.18 -1.41 31.09
N GLU A 189 -6.35 -1.44 32.13
CA GLU A 189 -6.82 -1.61 33.51
C GLU A 189 -7.83 -0.52 33.88
N GLY A 190 -8.98 -0.93 34.42
CA GLY A 190 -10.08 -0.02 34.81
C GLY A 190 -10.94 0.51 33.65
N ALA A 191 -10.73 0.06 32.41
CA ALA A 191 -11.59 0.45 31.29
C ALA A 191 -12.88 -0.39 31.25
N GLU A 192 -14.01 0.29 31.04
CA GLU A 192 -15.33 -0.33 30.92
C GLU A 192 -15.62 -0.75 29.47
N PHE A 193 -15.87 -2.04 29.26
CA PHE A 193 -16.07 -2.62 27.93
C PHE A 193 -17.18 -1.91 27.14
N ASP A 194 -18.35 -1.70 27.75
CA ASP A 194 -19.51 -1.13 27.05
C ASP A 194 -19.25 0.29 26.56
N ARG A 195 -18.47 1.08 27.31
CA ARG A 195 -18.07 2.43 26.89
C ARG A 195 -17.11 2.39 25.70
N VAL A 196 -16.12 1.50 25.75
CA VAL A 196 -15.16 1.32 24.65
C VAL A 196 -15.86 0.81 23.40
N ALA A 197 -16.75 -0.18 23.53
CA ALA A 197 -17.52 -0.75 22.42
C ALA A 197 -18.45 0.30 21.78
N ALA A 198 -19.12 1.13 22.59
CA ALA A 198 -19.94 2.23 22.09
C ALA A 198 -19.10 3.29 21.35
N ALA A 199 -17.93 3.66 21.89
CA ALA A 199 -17.02 4.59 21.25
C ALA A 199 -16.51 4.07 19.89
N ILE A 200 -16.13 2.79 19.82
CA ILE A 200 -15.72 2.15 18.56
C ILE A 200 -16.84 2.23 17.53
N LYS A 201 -18.07 1.82 17.87
CA LYS A 201 -19.20 1.82 16.94
C LYS A 201 -19.62 3.23 16.48
N ALA A 202 -19.38 4.25 17.30
CA ALA A 202 -19.69 5.64 16.97
C ALA A 202 -18.60 6.32 16.11
N ASP A 203 -17.38 5.78 16.09
CA ASP A 203 -16.25 6.35 15.37
C ASP A 203 -16.55 6.44 13.84
N PRO A 204 -16.14 7.52 13.15
CA PRO A 204 -16.33 7.67 11.72
C PRO A 204 -15.86 6.49 10.85
N TYR A 205 -14.87 5.72 11.30
CA TYR A 205 -14.38 4.51 10.62
C TYR A 205 -15.35 3.33 10.69
N PHE A 206 -16.25 3.28 11.68
CA PHE A 206 -17.08 2.10 11.95
C PHE A 206 -18.58 2.36 11.86
N ARG A 207 -19.02 3.61 12.09
CA ARG A 207 -20.45 3.97 12.19
C ARG A 207 -21.30 3.68 10.94
N LYS A 208 -20.67 3.42 9.79
CA LYS A 208 -21.35 3.09 8.52
C LYS A 208 -21.41 1.59 8.25
N ASP A 209 -20.66 0.79 9.00
CA ASP A 209 -20.50 -0.64 8.79
C ASP A 209 -21.14 -1.40 9.96
N GLU A 210 -21.68 -2.58 9.68
CA GLU A 210 -22.07 -3.51 10.75
C GLU A 210 -20.83 -3.87 11.57
N THR A 211 -20.78 -3.45 12.84
CA THR A 211 -19.60 -3.60 13.68
C THR A 211 -19.90 -4.41 14.93
N THR A 212 -19.19 -5.53 15.09
CA THR A 212 -19.19 -6.38 16.29
C THR A 212 -17.89 -6.15 17.07
N VAL A 213 -18.00 -5.87 18.37
CA VAL A 213 -16.84 -5.67 19.25
C VAL A 213 -16.78 -6.83 20.25
N ILE A 214 -15.60 -7.45 20.38
CA ILE A 214 -15.35 -8.64 21.20
C ILE A 214 -14.17 -8.34 22.11
N GLN A 215 -14.34 -8.49 23.41
CA GLN A 215 -13.23 -8.40 24.35
C GLN A 215 -12.44 -9.71 24.35
N VAL A 216 -11.11 -9.61 24.31
CA VAL A 216 -10.19 -10.75 24.36
C VAL A 216 -9.07 -10.49 25.35
N ASN A 217 -8.46 -11.58 25.84
CA ASN A 217 -7.37 -11.48 26.81
C ASN A 217 -6.06 -11.02 26.19
N ARG A 218 -5.77 -11.50 24.96
CA ARG A 218 -4.51 -11.23 24.25
C ARG A 218 -4.78 -11.10 22.75
N VAL A 219 -4.68 -9.88 22.24
CA VAL A 219 -4.94 -9.61 20.80
C VAL A 219 -3.84 -10.23 19.92
N GLU A 220 -2.60 -10.32 20.42
CA GLU A 220 -1.45 -10.79 19.64
C GLU A 220 -1.60 -12.22 19.13
N GLU A 221 -2.35 -13.07 19.85
CA GLU A 221 -2.61 -14.46 19.47
C GLU A 221 -3.58 -14.58 18.28
N LEU A 222 -4.26 -13.49 17.90
CA LEU A 222 -5.25 -13.44 16.83
C LEU A 222 -4.73 -12.78 15.55
N ILE A 223 -3.53 -12.19 15.58
CA ILE A 223 -3.01 -11.41 14.46
C ILE A 223 -2.53 -12.34 13.34
N ASP A 224 -3.25 -12.31 12.23
CA ASP A 224 -2.82 -12.82 10.93
C ASP A 224 -2.76 -11.66 9.93
N THR A 225 -1.62 -11.52 9.25
CA THR A 225 -1.39 -10.48 8.22
C THR A 225 -1.72 -10.96 6.81
N GLY A 226 -2.27 -12.18 6.68
CA GLY A 226 -2.96 -12.65 5.49
C GLY A 226 -4.07 -11.70 5.08
N HIS A 227 -4.11 -11.36 3.80
CA HIS A 227 -5.08 -10.47 3.18
C HIS A 227 -5.62 -11.11 1.92
N GLY A 228 -6.86 -10.80 1.59
CA GLY A 228 -7.42 -11.20 0.32
C GLY A 228 -8.47 -10.25 -0.20
N VAL A 229 -8.70 -10.37 -1.50
CA VAL A 229 -9.74 -9.67 -2.22
C VAL A 229 -10.38 -10.64 -3.20
N VAL A 230 -11.70 -10.57 -3.30
CA VAL A 230 -12.47 -11.16 -4.39
C VAL A 230 -13.14 -10.03 -5.13
N MET A 231 -12.72 -9.81 -6.36
CA MET A 231 -13.29 -8.81 -7.25
C MET A 231 -14.10 -9.48 -8.34
N GLU A 232 -15.34 -9.06 -8.52
CA GLU A 232 -16.27 -9.66 -9.46
C GLU A 232 -16.88 -8.58 -10.34
N ARG A 233 -16.88 -8.81 -11.66
CA ARG A 233 -17.62 -7.98 -12.62
C ARG A 233 -18.64 -8.83 -13.35
N LYS A 234 -19.88 -8.34 -13.40
CA LYS A 234 -20.93 -8.83 -14.29
C LYS A 234 -21.34 -7.71 -15.25
N GLY A 235 -21.19 -7.95 -16.55
CA GLY A 235 -21.34 -6.90 -17.55
C GLY A 235 -21.73 -7.35 -18.96
N VAL A 236 -21.52 -6.43 -19.90
CA VAL A 236 -21.83 -6.54 -21.32
C VAL A 236 -20.60 -6.16 -22.14
N SER A 237 -20.19 -7.01 -23.08
CA SER A 237 -19.20 -6.69 -24.11
C SER A 237 -19.93 -6.32 -25.39
N GLY A 238 -19.77 -5.07 -25.86
CA GLY A 238 -20.56 -4.53 -26.96
C GLY A 238 -22.05 -4.61 -26.64
N LYS A 239 -22.79 -5.47 -27.35
CA LYS A 239 -24.23 -5.72 -27.13
C LYS A 239 -24.53 -7.05 -26.42
N THR A 240 -23.51 -7.86 -26.14
CA THR A 240 -23.68 -9.23 -25.65
C THR A 240 -23.58 -9.28 -24.13
N HIS A 241 -24.72 -9.58 -23.49
CA HIS A 241 -24.85 -9.66 -22.03
C HIS A 241 -24.12 -10.85 -21.40
N ASN A 242 -24.08 -10.87 -20.06
CA ASN A 242 -23.62 -12.00 -19.23
C ASN A 242 -22.11 -12.28 -19.30
N GLN A 243 -21.30 -11.25 -19.49
CA GLN A 243 -19.87 -11.34 -19.22
C GLN A 243 -19.65 -11.43 -17.71
N ARG A 244 -18.84 -12.39 -17.27
CA ARG A 244 -18.54 -12.62 -15.85
C ARG A 244 -17.05 -12.75 -15.69
N PHE A 245 -16.47 -11.85 -14.90
CA PHE A 245 -15.06 -11.87 -14.55
C PHE A 245 -14.93 -11.98 -13.04
N ARG A 246 -13.95 -12.76 -12.59
CA ARG A 246 -13.62 -12.93 -11.18
C ARG A 246 -12.11 -12.91 -11.03
N TYR A 247 -11.63 -12.11 -10.10
CA TYR A 247 -10.23 -12.07 -9.66
C TYR A 247 -10.22 -12.36 -8.17
N GLU A 248 -9.30 -13.23 -7.76
CA GLU A 248 -9.10 -13.58 -6.36
C GLU A 248 -7.61 -13.52 -6.06
N MET A 249 -7.27 -12.86 -4.96
CA MET A 249 -5.92 -12.80 -4.44
C MET A 249 -5.96 -13.13 -2.95
N GLN A 250 -5.00 -13.95 -2.52
CA GLN A 250 -4.69 -14.22 -1.12
C GLN A 250 -3.18 -14.04 -0.96
N ALA A 251 -2.77 -13.13 -0.09
CA ALA A 251 -1.37 -12.73 0.03
C ALA A 251 -1.07 -12.16 1.42
N ASN A 252 0.21 -12.13 1.78
CA ASN A 252 0.68 -11.33 2.92
C ASN A 252 0.66 -9.84 2.51
N ASN A 253 -0.14 -9.03 3.20
CA ASN A 253 -0.40 -7.63 2.82
C ASN A 253 0.88 -6.77 2.69
N PRO A 254 1.67 -6.55 3.76
CA PRO A 254 2.83 -5.68 3.68
C PRO A 254 3.90 -6.24 2.73
N ALA A 255 4.03 -7.57 2.62
CA ALA A 255 4.97 -8.20 1.68
C ALA A 255 4.60 -7.91 0.22
N LEU A 256 3.33 -8.13 -0.15
CA LEU A 256 2.87 -7.89 -1.51
C LEU A 256 2.92 -6.39 -1.85
N THR A 257 2.54 -5.52 -0.93
CA THR A 257 2.63 -4.07 -1.11
C THR A 257 4.06 -3.65 -1.42
N ALA A 258 5.03 -4.09 -0.61
CA ALA A 258 6.44 -3.79 -0.82
C ALA A 258 6.97 -4.30 -2.17
N GLN A 259 6.60 -5.52 -2.56
CA GLN A 259 6.97 -6.09 -3.85
C GLN A 259 6.43 -5.28 -5.02
N ILE A 260 5.17 -4.81 -4.93
CA ILE A 260 4.55 -3.96 -5.95
C ILE A 260 5.25 -2.61 -6.03
N MET A 261 5.62 -2.01 -4.89
CA MET A 261 6.40 -0.76 -4.86
C MET A 261 7.76 -0.92 -5.57
N VAL A 262 8.48 -2.03 -5.36
CA VAL A 262 9.74 -2.31 -6.09
C VAL A 262 9.49 -2.45 -7.60
N ALA A 263 8.40 -3.12 -7.99
CA ALA A 263 8.03 -3.22 -9.40
C ALA A 263 7.64 -1.85 -9.99
N ALA A 264 6.93 -1.01 -9.24
CA ALA A 264 6.56 0.34 -9.63
C ALA A 264 7.78 1.27 -9.74
N ALA A 265 8.81 1.08 -8.90
CA ALA A 265 10.08 1.79 -9.04
C ALA A 265 10.74 1.48 -10.38
N ARG A 266 10.76 0.20 -10.78
CA ARG A 266 11.28 -0.23 -12.09
C ARG A 266 10.52 0.42 -13.24
N ALA A 267 9.19 0.43 -13.16
CA ALA A 267 8.35 1.03 -14.18
C ALA A 267 8.53 2.56 -14.28
N GLY A 268 8.59 3.24 -13.13
CA GLY A 268 8.78 4.68 -13.02
C GLY A 268 10.11 5.16 -13.61
N LEU A 269 11.19 4.40 -13.40
CA LEU A 269 12.52 4.71 -13.94
C LEU A 269 12.59 4.71 -15.48
N ARG A 270 11.56 4.20 -16.16
CA ARG A 270 11.45 4.20 -17.63
C ARG A 270 10.60 5.34 -18.18
N GLN A 271 9.98 6.14 -17.32
CA GLN A 271 9.05 7.19 -17.71
C GLN A 271 9.71 8.56 -17.84
N LYS A 272 9.01 9.46 -18.51
CA LYS A 272 9.34 10.90 -18.51
C LYS A 272 8.94 11.52 -17.17
N PRO A 273 9.51 12.68 -16.80
CA PRO A 273 9.15 13.37 -15.57
C PRO A 273 7.65 13.63 -15.44
N GLY A 274 7.13 13.42 -14.22
CA GLY A 274 5.71 13.52 -13.90
C GLY A 274 5.29 12.63 -12.75
N CYS A 275 4.01 12.71 -12.38
CA CYS A 275 3.42 11.87 -11.34
C CYS A 275 2.43 10.88 -11.99
N TYR A 276 2.50 9.60 -11.63
CA TYR A 276 1.75 8.51 -12.27
C TYR A 276 1.14 7.59 -11.22
N THR A 277 -0.05 7.09 -11.50
CA THR A 277 -0.61 5.91 -10.86
C THR A 277 -0.17 4.66 -11.62
N MET A 278 -0.39 3.47 -11.05
CA MET A 278 -0.07 2.22 -11.75
C MET A 278 -0.88 2.00 -13.04
N LEU A 279 -2.04 2.64 -13.18
CA LEU A 279 -2.86 2.54 -14.39
C LEU A 279 -2.25 3.27 -15.60
N GLU A 280 -1.34 4.22 -15.35
CA GLU A 280 -0.78 5.09 -16.37
C GLU A 280 0.54 4.56 -16.94
N LEU A 281 1.05 3.43 -16.42
CA LEU A 281 2.30 2.83 -16.87
C LEU A 281 2.05 1.51 -17.63
N PRO A 282 2.82 1.23 -18.69
CA PRO A 282 2.73 -0.06 -19.39
C PRO A 282 3.02 -1.25 -18.46
N VAL A 283 2.19 -2.31 -18.52
CA VAL A 283 2.33 -3.49 -17.64
C VAL A 283 3.72 -4.14 -17.74
N ILE A 284 4.31 -4.14 -18.94
CA ILE A 284 5.65 -4.70 -19.18
C ILE A 284 6.76 -3.93 -18.45
N ASP A 285 6.51 -2.68 -18.07
CA ASP A 285 7.52 -1.84 -17.41
C ASP A 285 7.75 -2.20 -15.93
N TYR A 286 6.79 -2.89 -15.31
CA TYR A 286 6.93 -3.42 -13.95
C TYR A 286 7.89 -4.61 -13.87
N LEU A 287 8.16 -5.28 -15.00
CA LEU A 287 8.88 -6.54 -15.03
C LEU A 287 10.38 -6.35 -15.26
N TYR A 288 11.18 -7.14 -14.56
CA TYR A 288 12.61 -7.28 -14.81
C TYR A 288 12.87 -8.17 -16.02
N GLY A 289 13.84 -7.79 -16.86
CA GLY A 289 14.23 -8.52 -18.06
C GLY A 289 14.14 -7.67 -19.33
N GLU A 290 14.72 -8.19 -20.41
CA GLU A 290 14.66 -7.55 -21.72
C GLU A 290 13.25 -7.66 -22.34
N ARG A 291 12.85 -6.62 -23.08
CA ARG A 291 11.47 -6.49 -23.56
C ARG A 291 11.04 -7.64 -24.46
N ASP A 292 11.89 -8.05 -25.40
CA ASP A 292 11.56 -9.10 -26.36
C ASP A 292 11.51 -10.49 -25.70
N GLU A 293 12.34 -10.73 -24.69
CA GLU A 293 12.30 -11.96 -23.89
C GLU A 293 11.01 -12.05 -23.06
N LEU A 294 10.61 -10.92 -22.46
CA LEU A 294 9.35 -10.83 -21.73
C LEU A 294 8.15 -11.07 -22.65
N LEU A 295 8.14 -10.48 -23.86
CA LEU A 295 7.09 -10.69 -24.84
C LEU A 295 7.04 -12.15 -25.29
N THR A 296 8.19 -12.76 -25.61
CA THR A 296 8.28 -14.17 -26.00
C THR A 296 7.71 -15.12 -24.94
N ARG A 297 7.84 -14.77 -23.66
CA ARG A 297 7.37 -15.60 -22.54
C ARG A 297 5.89 -15.37 -22.19
N LEU A 298 5.37 -14.15 -22.40
CA LEU A 298 4.08 -13.72 -21.85
C LEU A 298 2.96 -13.59 -22.90
N VAL A 299 3.30 -13.60 -24.19
CA VAL A 299 2.36 -13.52 -25.33
C VAL A 299 2.49 -14.77 -26.17
#